data_AF-A0A5P9QCZ9-F1
#
_entry.id   AF-A0A5P9QCZ9-F1
#
_cell.length_a   1.000
_cell.length_b   1.000
_cell.length_c   1.000
_cell.angle_alpha   90.00
_cell.angle_beta   90.00
_cell.angle_gamma   90.00
#
_symmetry.space_group_name_H-M   'P 1'
#
loop_
_entity.id
_entity.type
_entity.pdbx_description
1 polymer ?
#
loop_
_entity_poly.entity_id
_entity_poly.type
_entity_poly.pdbx_seq_one_letter_code
_entity_poly.pdbx_strand_id
1 'polypeptide(L)'
;METIGYWVSLVARLLDERFDDALPHAGLGRRHWHVLTLLAGGAAQADTPDGVLHGFETEVQDLVSRGWVQGTSEGWAITAEGQKAYQRLLDDVTAARERVTAGIDPTELGRAIEVLRRIAENLRAGA
;
A
#
# COMPACT_ATOMS: atom_id res chain seq x y z
N MET A 1 18.50 -26.68 5.87
CA MET A 1 17.30 -26.51 6.73
C MET A 1 16.76 -25.13 6.42
N GLU A 2 15.57 -25.04 5.82
CA GLU A 2 14.95 -23.75 5.54
C GLU A 2 14.51 -23.11 6.85
N THR A 3 14.83 -21.83 7.07
CA THR A 3 14.46 -21.10 8.29
C THR A 3 13.21 -20.28 8.07
N ILE A 4 12.47 -20.01 9.15
CA ILE A 4 11.32 -19.12 9.09
C ILE A 4 11.70 -17.71 8.59
N GLY A 5 12.89 -17.23 8.94
CA GLY A 5 13.39 -15.92 8.49
C GLY A 5 13.62 -15.85 6.98
N TYR A 6 14.08 -16.95 6.36
CA TYR A 6 14.22 -17.03 4.91
C TYR A 6 12.88 -16.86 4.20
N TRP A 7 11.86 -17.63 4.60
CA TRP A 7 10.53 -17.58 3.99
C TRP A 7 9.83 -16.24 4.20
N VAL A 8 9.94 -15.64 5.40
CA VAL A 8 9.41 -14.29 5.65
C VAL A 8 10.04 -13.27 4.72
N SER A 9 11.37 -13.30 4.56
CA SER A 9 12.09 -12.36 3.70
C SER A 9 11.75 -12.57 2.22
N LEU A 10 11.66 -13.83 1.80
CA LEU A 10 11.31 -14.18 0.43
C LEU A 10 9.88 -13.75 0.07
N VAL A 11 8.91 -14.05 0.93
CA VAL A 11 7.50 -13.67 0.71
C VAL A 11 7.36 -12.15 0.71
N ALA A 12 8.01 -11.44 1.64
CA ALA A 12 7.99 -9.98 1.65
C ALA A 12 8.53 -9.37 0.34
N ARG A 13 9.68 -9.87 -0.15
CA ARG A 13 10.25 -9.43 -1.43
C ARG A 13 9.35 -9.73 -2.62
N LEU A 14 8.79 -10.94 -2.70
CA LEU A 14 7.92 -11.34 -3.81
C LEU A 14 6.59 -10.57 -3.82
N LEU A 15 6.04 -10.27 -2.64
CA LEU A 15 4.89 -9.40 -2.50
C LEU A 15 5.20 -8.01 -3.04
N ASP A 16 6.31 -7.42 -2.60
CA ASP A 16 6.79 -6.12 -3.04
C ASP A 16 6.95 -6.03 -4.57
N GLU A 17 7.61 -7.01 -5.18
CA GLU A 17 7.76 -7.10 -6.64
C GLU A 17 6.40 -7.18 -7.35
N ARG A 18 5.44 -7.94 -6.79
CA ARG A 18 4.09 -8.07 -7.37
C ARG A 18 3.24 -6.82 -7.23
N PHE A 19 3.37 -6.06 -6.13
CA PHE A 19 2.72 -4.76 -6.00
C PHE A 19 3.31 -3.77 -7.01
N ASP A 20 4.64 -3.79 -7.18
CA ASP A 20 5.32 -2.95 -8.14
C ASP A 20 5.03 -3.35 -9.60
N ASP A 21 4.59 -4.58 -9.88
CA ASP A 21 4.08 -5.04 -11.20
C ASP A 21 2.62 -4.63 -11.47
N ALA A 22 1.81 -4.38 -10.44
CA ALA A 22 0.38 -4.09 -10.58
C ALA A 22 0.08 -2.61 -10.88
N LEU A 23 0.89 -1.69 -10.34
CA LEU A 23 0.78 -0.24 -10.51
C LEU A 23 1.29 0.36 -11.85
N PRO A 24 2.26 -0.24 -12.60
CA PRO A 24 2.84 0.32 -13.81
C PRO A 24 1.87 0.47 -14.98
N HIS A 25 0.77 -0.27 -15.03
CA HIS A 25 -0.25 -0.07 -16.07
C HIS A 25 -0.83 1.34 -16.04
N ALA A 26 -0.76 2.03 -14.90
CA ALA A 26 -1.10 3.44 -14.75
C ALA A 26 0.12 4.38 -14.75
N GLY A 27 1.35 3.88 -14.94
CA GLY A 27 2.58 4.67 -14.79
C GLY A 27 2.78 5.20 -13.37
N LEU A 28 2.30 4.47 -12.36
CA LEU A 28 2.41 4.83 -10.95
C LEU A 28 3.36 3.89 -10.22
N GLY A 29 4.05 4.45 -9.22
CA GLY A 29 4.90 3.69 -8.30
C GLY A 29 4.29 3.56 -6.91
N ARG A 30 4.93 2.77 -6.04
CA ARG A 30 4.51 2.53 -4.64
C ARG A 30 4.23 3.81 -3.84
N ARG A 31 5.01 4.85 -4.06
CA ARG A 31 4.86 6.15 -3.38
C ARG A 31 3.56 6.87 -3.77
N HIS A 32 3.15 6.79 -5.04
CA HIS A 32 1.85 7.29 -5.49
C HIS A 32 0.69 6.51 -4.87
N TRP A 33 0.83 5.19 -4.77
CA TRP A 33 -0.17 4.34 -4.10
C TRP A 33 -0.35 4.71 -2.63
N HIS A 34 0.76 5.00 -1.93
CA HIS A 34 0.70 5.45 -0.54
C HIS A 34 -0.06 6.77 -0.41
N VAL A 35 0.26 7.77 -1.24
CA VAL A 35 -0.44 9.06 -1.28
C VAL A 35 -1.94 8.88 -1.54
N LEU A 36 -2.31 8.08 -2.56
CA LEU A 36 -3.72 7.82 -2.87
C LEU A 36 -4.45 7.13 -1.72
N THR A 37 -3.82 6.18 -1.03
CA THR A 37 -4.42 5.49 0.12
C THR A 37 -4.64 6.44 1.30
N LEU A 38 -3.70 7.34 1.57
CA LEU A 38 -3.85 8.37 2.61
C LEU A 38 -5.02 9.31 2.28
N LEU A 39 -5.02 9.88 1.07
CA LEU A 39 -6.04 10.83 0.63
C LEU A 39 -7.44 10.19 0.54
N ALA A 40 -7.55 8.96 0.02
CA ALA A 40 -8.81 8.21 -0.01
C ALA A 40 -9.30 7.82 1.40
N GLY A 41 -8.37 7.68 2.36
CA GLY A 41 -8.67 7.51 3.78
C GLY A 41 -9.13 8.78 4.49
N GLY A 42 -9.29 9.90 3.77
CA GLY A 42 -9.75 11.18 4.31
C GLY A 42 -8.64 12.03 4.93
N ALA A 43 -7.38 11.67 4.71
CA ALA A 43 -6.25 12.48 5.16
C ALA A 43 -6.17 13.74 4.30
N ALA A 44 -6.65 14.87 4.82
CA ALA A 44 -6.42 16.19 4.23
C ALA A 44 -5.23 16.82 4.96
N GLN A 45 -4.05 16.79 4.36
CA GLN A 45 -2.89 17.49 4.91
C GLN A 45 -2.23 18.37 3.86
N ALA A 46 -1.77 19.53 4.33
CA ALA A 46 -0.94 20.45 3.57
C ALA A 46 0.49 19.91 3.44
N ASP A 47 1.21 20.43 2.45
CA ASP A 47 2.64 20.20 2.24
C ASP A 47 3.45 20.99 3.28
N THR A 48 3.38 20.53 4.53
CA THR A 48 4.11 21.08 5.67
C THR A 48 5.15 20.07 6.15
N PRO A 49 6.25 20.52 6.80
CA PRO A 49 7.30 19.60 7.28
C PRO A 49 6.82 18.48 8.22
N ASP A 50 5.72 18.73 8.95
CA ASP A 50 5.11 17.76 9.86
C ASP A 50 3.88 17.06 9.26
N GLY A 51 3.52 17.37 8.02
CA GLY A 51 2.38 16.80 7.32
C GLY A 51 2.65 15.36 6.88
N VAL A 52 1.63 14.51 6.87
CA VAL A 52 1.78 13.10 6.45
C VAL A 52 2.14 12.95 4.96
N LEU A 53 1.97 14.01 4.17
CA LEU A 53 2.38 14.08 2.77
C LEU A 53 3.75 14.74 2.58
N HIS A 54 4.44 15.09 3.67
CA HIS A 54 5.80 15.61 3.60
C HIS A 54 6.73 14.61 2.89
N GLY A 55 7.54 15.12 1.96
CA GLY A 55 8.45 14.30 1.18
C GLY A 55 7.77 13.54 0.04
N PHE A 56 6.47 13.75 -0.24
CA PHE A 56 5.73 13.18 -1.37
C PHE A 56 5.34 14.23 -2.42
N GLU A 57 6.04 15.37 -2.46
CA GLU A 57 5.68 16.53 -3.27
C GLU A 57 5.62 16.16 -4.76
N THR A 58 6.58 15.38 -5.25
CA THR A 58 6.61 14.90 -6.64
C THR A 58 5.41 14.03 -6.98
N GLU A 59 5.04 13.08 -6.09
CA GLU A 59 3.89 12.21 -6.32
C GLU A 59 2.56 12.95 -6.26
N VAL A 60 2.42 13.91 -5.34
CA VAL A 60 1.24 14.77 -5.24
C VAL A 60 1.10 15.59 -6.52
N GLN A 61 2.18 16.21 -7.01
CA GLN A 61 2.13 16.99 -8.25
C GLN A 61 1.81 16.12 -9.48
N ASP A 62 2.35 14.91 -9.58
CA ASP A 62 2.00 13.99 -10.67
C ASP A 62 0.50 13.63 -10.62
N LEU A 63 -0.04 13.31 -9.44
CA LEU A 63 -1.46 13.00 -9.26
C LEU A 63 -2.36 14.22 -9.53
N VAL A 64 -1.91 15.44 -9.23
CA VAL A 64 -2.60 16.68 -9.60
C VAL A 64 -2.59 16.87 -11.11
N SER A 65 -1.46 16.62 -11.79
CA SER A 65 -1.36 16.72 -13.25
C SER A 65 -2.31 15.75 -13.97
N ARG A 66 -2.60 14.61 -13.34
CA ARG A 66 -3.57 13.60 -13.80
C ARG A 66 -5.03 13.95 -13.47
N GLY A 67 -5.26 15.01 -12.69
CA GLY A 67 -6.57 15.41 -12.21
C GLY A 67 -7.15 14.49 -11.13
N TRP A 68 -6.33 13.67 -10.49
CA TRP A 68 -6.77 12.70 -9.47
C TRP A 68 -6.73 13.28 -8.07
N VAL A 69 -5.89 14.30 -7.86
CA VAL A 69 -5.78 15.05 -6.61
C VAL A 69 -5.98 16.53 -6.93
N GLN A 70 -6.54 17.28 -6.00
CA GLN A 70 -6.72 18.73 -6.11
C GLN A 70 -6.36 19.42 -4.79
N GLY A 71 -5.90 20.67 -4.90
CA GLY A 71 -5.69 21.53 -3.76
C GLY A 71 -7.02 22.03 -3.18
N THR A 72 -7.07 22.18 -1.86
CA THR A 72 -8.19 22.70 -1.09
C THR A 72 -7.67 23.70 -0.05
N SER A 73 -8.58 24.36 0.68
CA SER A 73 -8.20 25.24 1.80
C SER A 73 -7.48 24.51 2.95
N GLU A 74 -7.64 23.19 3.05
CA GLU A 74 -7.11 22.36 4.14
C GLU A 74 -5.91 21.50 3.72
N GLY A 75 -5.46 21.61 2.47
CA GLY A 75 -4.38 20.79 1.91
C GLY A 75 -4.83 20.09 0.63
N TRP A 76 -4.53 18.80 0.49
CA TRP A 76 -4.84 18.02 -0.69
C TRP A 76 -6.07 17.12 -0.49
N ALA A 77 -6.87 16.96 -1.54
CA ALA A 77 -8.01 16.04 -1.54
C ALA A 77 -8.06 15.23 -2.83
N ILE A 78 -8.52 13.99 -2.74
CA ILE A 78 -8.78 13.16 -3.92
C ILE A 78 -10.02 13.68 -4.67
N THR A 79 -9.95 13.72 -6.00
CA THR A 79 -11.09 14.10 -6.84
C THR A 79 -12.01 12.90 -7.06
N ALA A 80 -13.21 13.12 -7.61
CA ALA A 80 -14.10 12.03 -7.99
C ALA A 80 -13.46 11.07 -9.02
N GLU A 81 -12.68 11.60 -9.96
CA GLU A 81 -11.96 10.77 -10.94
C GLU A 81 -10.77 10.05 -10.32
N GLY A 82 -10.06 10.71 -9.39
CA GLY A 82 -9.05 10.07 -8.55
C GLY A 82 -9.63 8.92 -7.73
N GLN A 83 -10.83 9.07 -7.17
CA GLN A 83 -11.48 8.01 -6.40
C GLN A 83 -11.81 6.79 -7.28
N LYS A 84 -12.32 7.00 -8.50
CA LYS A 84 -12.58 5.90 -9.44
C LYS A 84 -11.28 5.22 -9.88
N ALA A 85 -10.22 6.00 -10.10
CA ALA A 85 -8.91 5.45 -10.44
C ALA A 85 -8.32 4.64 -9.27
N TYR A 86 -8.39 5.18 -8.05
CA TYR A 86 -7.99 4.50 -6.82
C TYR A 86 -8.74 3.19 -6.64
N GLN A 87 -10.07 3.17 -6.85
CA GLN A 87 -10.85 1.94 -6.74
C GLN A 87 -10.39 0.86 -7.74
N ARG A 88 -10.15 1.23 -9.01
CA ARG A 88 -9.62 0.28 -10.00
C ARG A 88 -8.27 -0.29 -9.59
N LEU A 89 -7.36 0.57 -9.12
CA LEU A 89 -6.06 0.13 -8.62
C LEU A 89 -6.20 -0.77 -7.37
N LEU A 90 -7.15 -0.46 -6.49
CA LEU A 90 -7.44 -1.26 -5.31
C LEU A 90 -7.98 -2.64 -5.68
N ASP A 91 -8.84 -2.72 -6.70
CA ASP A 91 -9.36 -3.98 -7.23
C ASP A 91 -8.23 -4.83 -7.82
N ASP A 92 -7.33 -4.23 -8.62
CA ASP A 92 -6.17 -4.91 -9.20
C ASP A 92 -5.21 -5.44 -8.12
N VAL A 93 -4.96 -4.61 -7.10
CA VAL A 93 -4.17 -4.98 -5.91
C VAL A 93 -4.84 -6.11 -5.13
N THR A 94 -6.16 -6.07 -4.97
CA THR A 94 -6.92 -7.09 -4.25
C THR A 94 -6.89 -8.41 -5.01
N ALA A 95 -7.13 -8.39 -6.32
CA ALA A 95 -7.01 -9.56 -7.19
C ALA A 95 -5.57 -10.12 -7.23
N ALA A 96 -4.55 -9.27 -7.12
CA ALA A 96 -3.17 -9.73 -6.95
C ALA A 96 -2.96 -10.43 -5.61
N ARG A 97 -3.51 -9.90 -4.52
CA ARG A 97 -3.44 -10.50 -3.18
C ARG A 97 -4.18 -11.84 -3.10
N GLU A 98 -5.34 -11.95 -3.72
CA GLU A 98 -6.08 -13.22 -3.79
C GLU A 98 -5.28 -14.30 -4.53
N ARG A 99 -4.52 -13.93 -5.56
CA ARG A 99 -3.62 -14.85 -6.26
C ARG A 99 -2.45 -15.33 -5.39
N VAL A 100 -1.99 -14.52 -4.43
CA VAL A 100 -0.91 -14.91 -3.50
C VAL A 100 -1.35 -16.05 -2.59
N THR A 101 -2.62 -16.08 -2.20
CA THR A 101 -3.18 -17.10 -1.30
C THR A 101 -3.98 -18.17 -2.04
N ALA A 102 -3.97 -18.15 -3.37
CA ALA A 102 -4.69 -19.12 -4.19
C ALA A 102 -4.23 -20.55 -3.87
N GLY A 103 -5.20 -21.43 -3.57
CA GLY A 103 -4.94 -22.81 -3.19
C GLY A 103 -4.55 -23.03 -1.73
N ILE A 104 -4.52 -21.97 -0.91
CA ILE A 104 -4.32 -22.06 0.55
C ILE A 104 -5.69 -22.05 1.24
N ASP A 105 -5.91 -23.02 2.12
CA ASP A 105 -7.12 -23.06 2.94
C ASP A 105 -7.19 -21.80 3.86
N PRO A 106 -8.34 -21.12 3.98
CA PRO A 106 -8.45 -19.92 4.82
C PRO A 106 -8.08 -20.15 6.30
N THR A 107 -8.35 -21.33 6.84
CA THR A 107 -8.00 -21.68 8.23
C THR A 107 -6.49 -21.93 8.36
N GLU A 108 -5.86 -22.54 7.36
CA GLU A 108 -4.40 -22.66 7.28
C GLU A 108 -3.71 -21.29 7.21
N LEU A 109 -4.19 -20.40 6.33
CA LEU A 109 -3.69 -19.04 6.24
C LEU A 109 -3.83 -18.28 7.57
N GLY A 110 -4.99 -18.39 8.22
CA GLY A 110 -5.23 -17.78 9.53
C GLY A 110 -4.25 -18.27 10.60
N ARG A 111 -3.93 -19.57 10.61
CA ARG A 111 -2.93 -20.15 11.52
C ARG A 111 -1.53 -19.63 11.25
N ALA A 112 -1.13 -19.49 9.98
CA ALA A 112 0.17 -18.94 9.61
C ALA A 112 0.32 -17.48 10.07
N ILE A 113 -0.71 -16.66 9.86
CA ILE A 113 -0.75 -15.26 10.32
C ILE A 113 -0.62 -15.18 11.84
N GLU A 114 -1.35 -16.03 12.57
CA GLU A 114 -1.29 -16.04 14.04
C GLU A 114 0.10 -16.40 14.57
N VAL A 115 0.79 -17.35 13.93
CA VAL A 115 2.18 -17.69 14.28
C VAL A 115 3.11 -16.50 14.03
N LEU A 116 3.02 -15.85 12.86
CA LEU A 116 3.83 -14.67 12.54
C LEU A 116 3.57 -13.51 13.50
N ARG A 117 2.30 -13.29 13.88
CA ARG A 117 1.90 -12.27 14.87
C ARG A 117 2.59 -12.48 16.21
N ARG A 118 2.56 -13.71 16.74
CA ARG A 118 3.22 -14.05 18.00
C ARG A 118 4.74 -13.89 17.92
N ILE A 119 5.35 -14.25 16.80
CA ILE A 119 6.80 -14.01 16.58
C ILE A 119 7.11 -12.52 16.63
N ALA A 120 6.32 -11.69 15.95
CA ALA A 120 6.49 -10.24 15.97
C ALA A 120 6.33 -9.65 17.39
N GLU A 121 5.37 -10.15 18.17
CA GLU A 121 5.18 -9.76 19.57
C GLU A 121 6.39 -10.14 20.44
N ASN A 122 6.90 -11.36 20.30
CA ASN A 122 8.10 -11.80 21.02
C ASN A 122 9.33 -10.95 20.67
N LEU A 123 9.50 -10.60 19.40
CA LEU A 123 10.60 -9.74 18.94
C LEU A 123 10.51 -8.32 19.49
N ARG A 124 9.30 -7.77 19.65
CA ARG A 124 9.09 -6.44 20.26
C ARG A 124 9.30 -6.44 21.77
N ALA A 125 8.92 -7.53 22.44
CA ALA A 125 9.06 -7.66 23.89
C ALA A 125 10.49 -8.04 24.32
N GLY A 126 11.28 -8.65 23.42
CA GLY A 126 12.68 -9.03 23.65
C GLY A 126 13.70 -8.03 23.10
N ALA A 127 13.26 -6.86 22.63
CA ALA A 127 14.10 -5.74 22.19
C ALA A 127 14.22 -4.66 23.28
#